data_AF-A0A8S3CYX0-F1
#
_entry.id   AF-A0A8S3CYX0-F1
#
_cell.length_a   1.000
_cell.length_b   1.000
_cell.length_c   1.000
_cell.angle_alpha   90.00
_cell.angle_beta   90.00
_cell.angle_gamma   90.00
#
_symmetry.space_group_name_H-M   'P 1'
#
loop_
_entity.id
_entity.type
_entity.pdbx_description
1 polymer ?
#
loop_
_entity_poly.entity_id
_entity_poly.type
_entity_poly.pdbx_seq_one_letter_code
_entity_poly.pdbx_strand_id
1 'polypeptide(L)'
;VYFGTQHARMYMAINLLGVNCVTGMSCLIRKACIDQVGGLKAFGRYIAEDYYLAYEVSKQGFKLRVAPTPAQQNSGNYSIKSWTDRMIRWCKLRMRLSPLAYIEPLQESFSSAILAGLVTNYLFEWNALVVAACHVLLWFICDYIILRITQGGPLPFSKFEFAVAWLIRELSSFYIYFKAFTGPATITWRGKIYRLGSGTRVDELHSSSSSQSSTPTLVVESSSIPASSNSILPVTG
;
A
#
# COMPACT_ATOMS: atom_id res chain seq x y z
N VAL A 1 -8.29 -2.28 16.24
CA VAL A 1 -7.20 -3.27 16.37
C VAL A 1 -6.13 -3.05 15.30
N TYR A 2 -6.34 -3.38 14.01
CA TYR A 2 -5.31 -3.27 12.95
C TYR A 2 -4.42 -2.00 13.00
N PHE A 3 -5.03 -0.81 12.98
CA PHE A 3 -4.26 0.45 12.96
C PHE A 3 -3.49 0.73 14.25
N GLY A 4 -4.05 0.33 15.40
CA GLY A 4 -3.43 0.53 16.70
C GLY A 4 -2.46 -0.57 17.11
N THR A 5 -2.29 -1.62 16.28
CA THR A 5 -1.33 -2.70 16.53
C THR A 5 -0.31 -2.77 15.39
N GLN A 6 -0.62 -3.52 14.34
CA GLN A 6 0.24 -3.79 13.18
C GLN A 6 0.75 -2.49 12.54
N HIS A 7 -0.17 -1.58 12.20
CA HIS A 7 0.19 -0.35 11.50
C HIS A 7 1.01 0.58 12.40
N ALA A 8 0.62 0.75 13.66
CA ALA A 8 1.36 1.56 14.63
C ALA A 8 2.80 1.05 14.83
N ARG A 9 2.97 -0.27 15.04
CA ARG A 9 4.29 -0.90 15.20
C ARG A 9 5.18 -0.69 13.99
N MET A 10 4.63 -0.94 12.80
CA MET A 10 5.35 -0.74 11.54
C MET A 10 5.75 0.73 11.35
N TYR A 11 4.87 1.67 11.67
CA TYR A 11 5.13 3.11 11.54
C TYR A 11 6.22 3.60 12.47
N MET A 12 6.23 3.12 13.72
CA MET A 12 7.29 3.42 14.67
C MET A 12 8.63 2.88 14.19
N ALA A 13 8.67 1.64 13.66
CA ALA A 13 9.88 1.05 13.11
C ALA A 13 10.41 1.83 11.89
N ILE A 14 9.53 2.17 10.94
CA ILE A 14 9.90 2.95 9.74
C ILE A 14 10.41 4.34 10.13
N ASN A 15 9.76 5.02 11.08
CA ASN A 15 10.17 6.34 11.58
C ASN A 15 11.52 6.28 12.29
N LEU A 16 11.80 5.21 13.05
CA LEU A 16 13.10 4.98 13.68
C LEU A 16 14.21 4.81 12.63
N LEU A 17 13.91 4.07 11.56
CA LEU A 17 14.84 3.85 10.44
C LEU A 17 14.99 5.07 9.51
N GLY A 18 14.20 6.13 9.70
CA GLY A 18 14.21 7.32 8.85
C GLY A 18 13.73 7.05 7.40
N VAL A 19 13.01 5.96 7.19
CA VAL A 19 12.43 5.60 5.89
C VAL A 19 11.10 6.35 5.71
N ASN A 20 10.68 6.58 4.47
CA ASN A 20 9.42 7.25 4.18
C ASN A 20 8.23 6.49 4.78
N CYS A 21 7.53 7.14 5.73
CA CYS A 21 6.44 6.57 6.51
C CYS A 21 5.06 7.16 6.16
N VAL A 22 4.92 8.01 5.14
CA VAL A 22 3.67 8.76 4.98
C VAL A 22 2.58 7.89 4.33
N THR A 23 1.50 7.63 5.09
CA THR A 23 0.21 7.18 4.54
C THR A 23 -0.87 8.19 4.91
N GLY A 24 -1.58 8.64 3.89
CA GLY A 24 -2.38 9.84 3.72
C GLY A 24 -3.70 9.90 4.48
N MET A 25 -3.80 9.30 5.66
CA MET A 25 -4.94 9.57 6.53
C MET A 25 -4.83 10.95 7.19
N SER A 26 -3.63 11.36 7.59
CA SER A 26 -3.36 12.69 8.13
C SER A 26 -1.88 13.02 7.92
N CYS A 27 -1.59 14.07 7.17
CA CYS A 27 -0.22 14.55 6.94
C CYS A 27 -0.19 16.08 7.02
N LEU A 28 0.88 16.62 7.57
CA LEU A 28 1.15 18.06 7.58
C LEU A 28 2.43 18.30 6.80
N ILE A 29 2.33 19.11 5.74
CA ILE A 29 3.42 19.36 4.80
C ILE A 29 3.52 20.88 4.61
N ARG A 30 4.75 21.39 4.50
CA ARG A 30 4.99 22.80 4.19
C ARG A 30 4.51 23.11 2.77
N LYS A 31 3.60 24.08 2.64
CA LYS A 31 3.06 24.52 1.35
C LYS A 31 4.16 24.84 0.32
N ALA A 32 5.20 25.57 0.75
CA ALA A 32 6.32 25.94 -0.12
C ALA A 32 7.02 24.73 -0.77
N CYS A 33 7.15 23.61 -0.06
CA CYS A 33 7.77 22.40 -0.60
C CYS A 33 6.92 21.77 -1.70
N ILE A 34 5.59 21.84 -1.58
CA ILE A 34 4.63 21.31 -2.57
C ILE A 34 4.57 22.22 -3.80
N ASP A 35 4.59 23.54 -3.60
CA ASP A 35 4.52 24.51 -4.69
C ASP A 35 5.73 24.37 -5.63
N GLN A 36 6.93 24.08 -5.09
CA GLN A 36 8.15 23.86 -5.88
C GLN A 36 8.09 22.65 -6.83
N VAL A 37 7.22 21.67 -6.56
CA VAL A 37 7.11 20.44 -7.35
C VAL A 37 5.84 20.38 -8.21
N GLY A 38 5.26 21.55 -8.51
CA GLY A 38 4.09 21.68 -9.38
C GLY A 38 2.74 21.60 -8.66
N GLY A 39 2.73 21.74 -7.33
CA GLY A 39 1.51 21.74 -6.53
C GLY A 39 0.88 20.35 -6.37
N LEU A 40 -0.26 20.30 -5.67
CA LEU A 40 -0.99 19.04 -5.44
C LEU A 40 -1.47 18.36 -6.74
N LYS A 41 -1.72 19.16 -7.80
CA LYS A 41 -2.17 18.64 -9.11
C LYS A 41 -1.16 17.67 -9.73
N ALA A 42 0.14 17.87 -9.52
CA ALA A 42 1.19 17.01 -10.05
C ALA A 42 1.09 15.55 -9.55
N PHE A 43 0.45 15.35 -8.39
CA PHE A 43 0.32 14.05 -7.72
C PHE A 43 -1.02 13.35 -7.99
N GLY A 44 -2.02 14.02 -8.56
CA GLY A 44 -3.35 13.45 -8.81
C GLY A 44 -3.38 12.27 -9.79
N ARG A 45 -2.26 11.99 -10.48
CA ARG A 45 -2.06 10.81 -11.34
C ARG A 45 -1.64 9.55 -10.58
N TYR A 46 -1.35 9.66 -9.29
CA TYR A 46 -0.94 8.56 -8.41
C TYR A 46 -2.04 8.32 -7.39
N ILE A 47 -2.35 7.05 -7.11
CA ILE A 47 -3.30 6.72 -6.02
C ILE A 47 -2.61 6.60 -4.65
N ALA A 48 -1.28 6.51 -4.63
CA ALA A 48 -0.49 6.71 -3.42
C ALA A 48 0.16 8.11 -3.47
N GLU A 49 -0.66 9.13 -3.66
CA GLU A 49 -0.20 10.53 -3.78
C GLU A 49 0.56 10.99 -2.53
N ASP A 50 0.15 10.48 -1.37
CA ASP A 50 0.76 10.68 -0.06
C ASP A 50 2.23 10.26 -0.01
N TYR A 51 2.53 9.08 -0.56
CA TYR A 51 3.87 8.53 -0.64
C TYR A 51 4.76 9.41 -1.52
N TYR A 52 4.26 9.81 -2.70
CA TYR A 52 5.03 10.64 -3.63
C TYR A 52 5.23 12.07 -3.11
N LEU A 53 4.25 12.64 -2.42
CA LEU A 53 4.40 13.91 -1.73
C LEU A 53 5.56 13.84 -0.72
N ALA A 54 5.56 12.82 0.13
CA ALA A 54 6.61 12.65 1.12
C ALA A 54 7.98 12.35 0.50
N TYR A 55 8.00 11.58 -0.59
CA TYR A 55 9.21 11.26 -1.34
C TYR A 55 9.85 12.53 -1.95
N GLU A 56 9.06 13.38 -2.60
CA GLU A 56 9.58 14.64 -3.18
C GLU A 56 9.99 15.65 -2.11
N VAL A 57 9.26 15.74 -1.00
CA VAL A 57 9.66 16.58 0.14
C VAL A 57 10.96 16.07 0.78
N SER A 58 11.13 14.75 0.89
CA SER A 58 12.35 14.15 1.43
C SER A 58 13.56 14.41 0.51
N LYS A 59 13.38 14.43 -0.82
CA LYS A 59 14.44 14.78 -1.78
C LYS A 59 14.93 16.22 -1.63
N GLN A 60 14.07 17.13 -1.16
CA GLN A 60 14.44 18.51 -0.85
C GLN A 60 15.27 18.63 0.46
N GLY A 61 15.62 17.52 1.10
CA GLY A 61 16.42 17.49 2.34
C GLY A 61 15.61 17.60 3.62
N PHE A 62 14.28 17.63 3.55
CA PHE A 62 13.43 17.63 4.74
C PHE A 62 13.34 16.24 5.37
N LYS A 63 13.26 16.21 6.71
CA LYS A 63 13.06 14.98 7.47
C LYS A 63 11.58 14.71 7.65
N LEU A 64 11.18 13.46 7.40
CA LEU A 64 9.84 12.96 7.70
C LEU A 64 9.78 12.53 9.17
N ARG A 65 8.69 12.87 9.86
CA ARG A 65 8.47 12.52 11.28
C ARG A 65 7.03 12.10 11.50
N VAL A 66 6.84 11.04 12.28
CA VAL A 66 5.53 10.65 12.81
C VAL A 66 5.20 11.53 14.02
N ALA A 67 3.98 12.06 14.05
CA ALA A 67 3.50 12.84 15.19
C ALA A 67 3.39 11.94 16.44
N PRO A 68 3.71 12.45 17.65
CA PRO A 68 3.61 11.68 18.89
C PRO A 68 2.15 11.36 19.26
N THR A 69 1.21 12.17 18.79
CA THR A 69 -0.23 11.99 19.02
C THR A 69 -0.89 11.38 17.79
N PRO A 70 -1.56 10.23 17.91
CA PRO A 70 -2.31 9.64 16.82
C PRO A 70 -3.45 10.56 16.37
N ALA A 71 -3.60 10.73 15.05
CA ALA A 71 -4.73 11.45 14.49
C ALA A 71 -6.00 10.60 14.65
N GLN A 72 -7.06 11.20 15.20
CA GLN A 72 -8.35 10.54 15.30
C GLN A 72 -8.96 10.41 13.90
N GLN A 73 -9.35 9.18 13.55
CA GLN A 73 -10.01 8.90 12.27
C GLN A 73 -11.49 8.62 12.53
N ASN A 74 -12.36 9.33 11.81
CA ASN A 74 -13.79 9.07 11.86
C ASN A 74 -14.06 7.69 11.31
N SER A 75 -14.58 6.82 12.17
CA SER A 75 -14.97 5.48 11.77
C SER A 75 -16.34 5.56 11.13
N GLY A 76 -16.40 5.53 9.79
CA GLY A 76 -17.67 5.42 9.06
C GLY A 76 -18.32 4.04 9.22
N ASN A 77 -19.40 3.78 8.48
CA ASN A 77 -20.02 2.45 8.43
C ASN A 77 -19.07 1.46 7.75
N TYR A 78 -18.63 0.43 8.48
CA TYR A 78 -17.72 -0.59 7.95
C TYR A 78 -18.32 -1.98 8.05
N SER A 79 -18.26 -2.72 6.95
CA SER A 79 -18.39 -4.18 6.93
C SER A 79 -17.01 -4.83 6.87
N ILE A 80 -16.91 -6.10 7.27
CA ILE A 80 -15.68 -6.91 7.11
C ILE A 80 -15.21 -6.86 5.65
N LYS A 81 -16.13 -6.96 4.69
CA LYS A 81 -15.83 -6.83 3.25
C LYS A 81 -15.17 -5.48 2.93
N SER A 82 -15.76 -4.36 3.39
CA SER A 82 -15.21 -3.03 3.13
C SER A 82 -13.81 -2.83 3.73
N TRP A 83 -13.57 -3.43 4.90
CA TRP A 83 -12.27 -3.42 5.54
C TRP A 83 -11.25 -4.27 4.76
N THR A 84 -11.61 -5.49 4.39
CA THR A 84 -10.76 -6.39 3.60
C THR A 84 -10.41 -5.78 2.24
N ASP A 85 -11.38 -5.22 1.52
CA ASP A 85 -11.16 -4.53 0.24
C ASP A 85 -10.20 -3.35 0.40
N ARG A 86 -10.31 -2.61 1.51
CA ARG A 86 -9.39 -1.52 1.85
C ARG A 86 -7.97 -2.04 2.10
N MET A 87 -7.82 -3.10 2.88
CA MET A 87 -6.50 -3.67 3.20
C MET A 87 -5.83 -4.29 1.98
N ILE A 88 -6.57 -5.00 1.13
CA ILE A 88 -6.05 -5.55 -0.14
C ILE A 88 -5.55 -4.41 -1.02
N ARG A 89 -6.32 -3.32 -1.15
CA ARG A 89 -5.89 -2.15 -1.93
C ARG A 89 -4.60 -1.56 -1.37
N TRP A 90 -4.53 -1.33 -0.05
CA TRP A 90 -3.32 -0.82 0.60
C TRP A 90 -2.10 -1.71 0.39
N CYS A 91 -2.27 -3.03 0.57
CA CYS A 91 -1.23 -4.01 0.32
C CYS A 91 -0.71 -3.93 -1.13
N LYS A 92 -1.62 -3.91 -2.12
CA LYS A 92 -1.25 -3.76 -3.54
C LYS A 92 -0.43 -2.50 -3.80
N LEU A 93 -0.81 -1.36 -3.22
CA LEU A 93 -0.06 -0.11 -3.38
C LEU A 93 1.35 -0.25 -2.82
N ARG A 94 1.49 -0.79 -1.60
CA ARG A 94 2.79 -0.93 -0.95
C ARG A 94 3.74 -1.85 -1.73
N MET A 95 3.22 -2.95 -2.27
CA MET A 95 3.99 -3.86 -3.15
C MET A 95 4.48 -3.17 -4.42
N ARG A 96 3.81 -2.12 -4.91
CA ARG A 96 4.28 -1.31 -6.05
C ARG A 96 5.26 -0.21 -5.67
N LEU A 97 5.31 0.18 -4.39
CA LEU A 97 6.13 1.28 -3.90
C LEU A 97 7.45 0.80 -3.28
N SER A 98 7.43 -0.35 -2.61
CA SER A 98 8.59 -0.88 -1.91
C SER A 98 8.72 -2.40 -2.11
N PRO A 99 9.90 -2.91 -2.51
CA PRO A 99 10.14 -4.34 -2.60
C PRO A 99 10.06 -5.03 -1.23
N LEU A 100 10.31 -4.30 -0.13
CA LEU A 100 10.16 -4.84 1.23
C LEU A 100 8.71 -5.26 1.53
N ALA A 101 7.72 -4.70 0.84
CA ALA A 101 6.33 -5.06 1.04
C ALA A 101 6.00 -6.51 0.66
N TYR A 102 6.84 -7.18 -0.13
CA TYR A 102 6.67 -8.60 -0.47
C TYR A 102 7.04 -9.52 0.69
N ILE A 103 7.97 -9.13 1.55
CA ILE A 103 8.42 -9.93 2.69
C ILE A 103 7.67 -9.61 3.99
N GLU A 104 6.79 -8.60 3.97
CA GLU A 104 6.00 -8.20 5.13
C GLU A 104 5.11 -9.31 5.76
N PRO A 105 4.62 -10.33 5.05
CA PRO A 105 3.93 -11.43 5.72
C PRO A 105 4.81 -12.15 6.76
N LEU A 106 6.13 -12.17 6.56
CA LEU A 106 7.06 -12.89 7.45
C LEU A 106 7.25 -12.20 8.81
N GLN A 107 6.98 -10.89 8.90
CA GLN A 107 7.04 -10.13 10.17
C GLN A 107 5.72 -10.20 10.96
N GLU A 108 4.69 -10.90 10.49
CA GLU A 108 3.47 -11.12 11.26
C GLU A 108 3.70 -12.15 12.38
N SER A 109 2.87 -12.13 13.42
CA SER A 109 3.16 -12.82 14.69
C SER A 109 3.34 -14.33 14.49
N PHE A 110 2.44 -14.97 13.74
CA PHE A 110 2.51 -16.42 13.55
C PHE A 110 3.69 -16.86 12.66
N SER A 111 4.00 -16.11 11.59
CA SER A 111 5.16 -16.41 10.76
C SER A 111 6.46 -16.28 11.54
N SER A 112 6.62 -15.18 12.27
CA SER A 112 7.82 -14.94 13.08
C SER A 112 7.93 -15.91 14.26
N ALA A 113 6.82 -16.33 14.86
CA ALA A 113 6.81 -17.37 15.90
C ALA A 113 7.28 -18.74 15.38
N ILE A 114 6.81 -19.16 14.19
CA ILE A 114 7.25 -20.41 13.56
C ILE A 114 8.74 -20.35 13.26
N LEU A 115 9.21 -19.26 12.64
CA LEU A 115 10.63 -19.08 12.34
C LEU A 115 11.49 -19.08 13.62
N ALA A 116 11.07 -18.37 14.66
CA ALA A 116 11.76 -18.35 15.94
C ALA A 116 11.82 -19.75 16.58
N GLY A 117 10.72 -20.51 16.56
CA GLY A 117 10.67 -21.87 17.07
C GLY A 117 11.62 -22.82 16.31
N LEU A 118 11.63 -22.77 14.97
CA LEU A 118 12.51 -23.59 14.14
C LEU A 118 13.99 -23.25 14.36
N VAL A 119 14.33 -21.96 14.37
CA VAL A 119 15.72 -21.50 14.54
C VAL A 119 16.25 -21.84 15.93
N THR A 120 15.46 -21.63 16.98
CA THR A 120 15.88 -21.94 18.36
C THR A 120 15.96 -23.44 18.64
N ASN A 121 15.09 -24.24 18.02
CA ASN A 121 15.21 -25.69 18.08
C ASN A 121 16.49 -26.18 17.40
N TYR A 122 16.84 -25.64 16.24
CA TYR A 122 18.06 -26.02 15.54
C TYR A 122 19.34 -25.59 16.28
N LEU A 123 19.37 -24.37 16.84
CA LEU A 123 20.58 -23.81 17.46
C LEU A 123 20.78 -24.22 18.93
N PHE A 124 19.69 -24.43 19.67
CA PHE A 124 19.74 -24.61 21.13
C PHE A 124 18.98 -25.86 21.61
N GLU A 125 18.42 -26.65 20.68
CA GLU A 125 17.60 -27.84 20.99
C GLU A 125 16.36 -27.52 21.86
N TRP A 126 15.92 -26.27 21.86
CA TRP A 126 14.72 -25.85 22.57
C TRP A 126 13.46 -26.42 21.93
N ASN A 127 12.41 -26.63 22.73
CA ASN A 127 11.13 -27.07 22.19
C ASN A 127 10.49 -25.95 21.34
N ALA A 128 10.42 -26.15 20.03
CA ALA A 128 9.90 -25.17 19.07
C ALA A 128 8.48 -24.69 19.39
N LEU A 129 7.60 -25.58 19.87
CA LEU A 129 6.21 -25.23 20.20
C LEU A 129 6.14 -24.33 21.43
N VAL A 130 6.96 -24.60 22.45
CA VAL A 130 7.03 -23.76 23.65
C VAL A 130 7.52 -22.36 23.28
N VAL A 131 8.60 -22.27 22.49
CA VAL A 131 9.12 -20.98 22.03
C VAL A 131 8.08 -20.23 21.20
N ALA A 132 7.42 -20.90 20.26
CA ALA A 132 6.37 -20.29 19.44
C ALA A 132 5.19 -19.79 20.28
N ALA A 133 4.74 -20.58 21.28
CA ALA A 133 3.65 -20.18 22.17
C ALA A 133 4.03 -18.97 23.03
N CYS A 134 5.24 -18.97 23.62
CA CYS A 134 5.77 -17.83 24.37
C CYS A 134 5.89 -16.58 23.48
N HIS A 135 6.37 -16.75 22.25
CA HIS A 135 6.48 -15.66 21.28
C HIS A 135 5.13 -15.04 20.94
N VAL A 136 4.13 -15.85 20.59
CA VAL A 136 2.76 -15.38 20.28
C VAL A 136 2.16 -14.66 21.48
N LEU A 137 2.33 -15.19 22.69
CA LEU A 137 1.84 -14.55 23.91
C LEU A 137 2.51 -13.19 24.15
N LEU A 138 3.84 -13.13 24.04
CA LEU A 138 4.59 -11.88 24.19
C LEU A 138 4.15 -10.85 23.15
N TRP A 139 3.99 -11.27 21.90
CA TRP A 139 3.55 -10.42 20.80
C TRP A 139 2.14 -9.87 21.04
N PHE A 140 1.21 -10.72 21.48
CA PHE A 140 -0.15 -10.34 21.85
C PHE A 140 -0.16 -9.27 22.95
N ILE A 141 0.67 -9.44 23.99
CA ILE A 141 0.82 -8.47 25.08
C ILE A 141 1.37 -7.15 24.54
N CYS A 142 2.43 -7.19 23.72
CA CYS A 142 3.03 -6.00 23.11
C CYS A 142 2.02 -5.25 22.24
N ASP A 143 1.25 -5.94 21.39
CA ASP A 143 0.21 -5.33 20.56
C ASP A 143 -0.89 -4.71 21.42
N TYR A 144 -1.29 -5.35 22.53
CA TYR A 144 -2.24 -4.75 23.47
C TYR A 144 -1.69 -3.48 24.11
N ILE A 145 -0.42 -3.48 24.53
CA ILE A 145 0.25 -2.29 25.10
C ILE A 145 0.30 -1.15 24.08
N ILE A 146 0.75 -1.42 22.84
CA ILE A 146 0.81 -0.40 21.79
C ILE A 146 -0.58 0.18 21.49
N LEU A 147 -1.61 -0.67 21.44
CA LEU A 147 -2.99 -0.22 21.23
C LEU A 147 -3.46 0.70 22.37
N ARG A 148 -3.14 0.37 23.62
CA ARG A 148 -3.47 1.20 24.79
C ARG A 148 -2.78 2.55 24.75
N ILE A 149 -1.49 2.57 24.40
CA ILE A 149 -0.71 3.80 24.24
C ILE A 149 -1.30 4.66 23.11
N THR A 150 -1.59 4.05 21.96
CA THR A 150 -2.12 4.74 20.78
C THR A 150 -3.51 5.32 21.03
N GLN A 151 -4.36 4.62 21.79
CA GLN A 151 -5.69 5.14 22.13
C GLN A 151 -5.63 6.30 23.13
N GLY A 152 -4.62 6.32 24.02
CA GLY A 152 -4.49 7.36 25.05
C GLY A 152 -5.60 7.34 26.10
N GLY A 153 -6.27 6.19 26.30
CA GLY A 153 -7.42 6.08 27.19
C GLY A 153 -7.97 4.66 27.35
N PRO A 154 -9.12 4.48 28.03
CA PRO A 154 -9.80 3.20 28.09
C PRO A 154 -10.26 2.77 26.69
N LEU A 155 -10.19 1.47 26.43
CA LEU A 155 -10.67 0.91 25.16
C LEU A 155 -12.19 0.74 25.23
N PRO A 156 -12.93 1.01 24.14
CA PRO A 156 -14.39 0.87 24.10
C PRO A 156 -14.85 -0.59 23.95
N PHE A 157 -13.96 -1.57 24.18
CA PHE A 157 -14.21 -3.00 24.06
C PHE A 157 -13.43 -3.77 25.13
N SER A 158 -13.93 -4.97 25.43
CA SER A 158 -13.35 -5.89 26.40
C SER A 158 -12.04 -6.51 25.91
N LYS A 159 -11.28 -7.10 26.84
CA LYS A 159 -10.05 -7.85 26.50
C LYS A 159 -10.34 -9.08 25.64
N PHE A 160 -11.51 -9.70 25.82
CA PHE A 160 -11.92 -10.85 25.01
C PHE A 160 -12.22 -10.44 23.57
N GLU A 161 -12.97 -9.35 23.37
CA GLU A 161 -13.21 -8.79 22.03
C GLU A 161 -11.90 -8.39 21.35
N PHE A 162 -10.97 -7.80 22.10
CA PHE A 162 -9.62 -7.55 21.59
C PHE A 162 -8.92 -8.85 21.15
N ALA A 163 -8.96 -9.92 21.97
CA ALA A 163 -8.32 -11.19 21.64
C ALA A 163 -8.87 -11.79 20.34
N VAL A 164 -10.20 -11.82 20.19
CA VAL A 164 -10.88 -12.30 18.98
C VAL A 164 -10.51 -11.43 17.78
N ALA A 165 -10.59 -10.10 17.90
CA ALA A 165 -10.27 -9.19 16.81
C ALA A 165 -8.78 -9.21 16.42
N TRP A 166 -7.88 -9.43 17.39
CA TRP A 166 -6.45 -9.59 17.15
C TRP A 166 -6.17 -10.89 16.38
N LEU A 167 -6.79 -12.00 16.79
CA LEU A 167 -6.65 -13.28 16.09
C LEU A 167 -7.18 -13.20 14.65
N ILE A 168 -8.36 -12.62 14.44
CA ILE A 168 -8.92 -12.39 13.09
C ILE A 168 -7.95 -11.53 12.27
N ARG A 169 -7.37 -10.48 12.85
CA ARG A 169 -6.40 -9.62 12.19
C ARG A 169 -5.12 -10.39 11.80
N GLU A 170 -4.56 -11.21 12.68
CA GLU A 170 -3.39 -12.06 12.37
C GLU A 170 -3.67 -13.08 11.25
N LEU A 171 -4.79 -13.78 11.32
CA LEU A 171 -5.15 -14.79 10.30
C LEU A 171 -5.52 -14.15 8.96
N SER A 172 -6.23 -13.02 8.98
CA SER A 172 -6.63 -12.31 7.76
C SER A 172 -5.46 -11.69 7.01
N SER A 173 -4.34 -11.39 7.66
CA SER A 173 -3.14 -10.85 7.01
C SER A 173 -2.70 -11.73 5.83
N PHE A 174 -2.53 -13.04 6.03
CA PHE A 174 -2.13 -13.95 4.94
C PHE A 174 -3.10 -13.95 3.77
N TYR A 175 -4.40 -13.95 4.06
CA TYR A 175 -5.44 -13.86 3.03
C TYR A 175 -5.35 -12.55 2.25
N ILE A 176 -5.18 -11.42 2.95
CA ILE A 176 -5.06 -10.09 2.34
C ILE A 176 -3.84 -10.04 1.41
N TYR A 177 -2.68 -10.50 1.88
CA TYR A 177 -1.45 -10.53 1.08
C TYR A 177 -1.59 -11.45 -0.13
N PHE A 178 -2.15 -12.64 0.05
CA PHE A 178 -2.40 -13.58 -1.05
C PHE A 178 -3.30 -12.96 -2.12
N LYS A 179 -4.41 -12.33 -1.72
CA LYS A 179 -5.34 -11.64 -2.65
C LYS A 179 -4.72 -10.39 -3.27
N ALA A 180 -3.85 -9.69 -2.58
CA ALA A 180 -3.13 -8.54 -3.13
C ALA A 180 -2.12 -8.98 -4.19
N PHE A 181 -1.41 -10.09 -3.96
CA PHE A 181 -0.40 -10.64 -4.86
C PHE A 181 -1.02 -11.27 -6.12
N THR A 182 -2.05 -12.11 -5.95
CA THR A 182 -2.67 -12.87 -7.04
C THR A 182 -3.82 -12.13 -7.74
N GLY A 183 -4.37 -11.11 -7.08
CA GLY A 183 -5.51 -10.37 -7.61
C GLY A 183 -5.15 -9.50 -8.82
N PRO A 184 -6.16 -9.06 -9.59
CA PRO A 184 -5.94 -8.21 -10.75
C PRO A 184 -5.27 -6.90 -10.34
N ALA A 185 -4.53 -6.27 -11.25
CA ALA A 185 -3.94 -4.95 -11.03
C ALA A 185 -5.01 -3.82 -10.97
N THR A 186 -6.30 -4.13 -11.01
CA THR A 186 -7.37 -3.15 -10.89
C THR A 186 -7.77 -2.89 -9.44
N ILE A 187 -8.20 -1.67 -9.17
CA ILE A 187 -8.64 -1.20 -7.86
C ILE A 187 -9.91 -0.38 -8.02
N THR A 188 -10.89 -0.64 -7.15
CA THR A 188 -12.10 0.19 -7.06
C THR A 188 -11.90 1.23 -5.97
N TRP A 189 -12.09 2.50 -6.32
CA TRP A 189 -11.94 3.62 -5.40
C TRP A 189 -12.96 4.71 -5.72
N ARG A 190 -13.72 5.16 -4.69
CA ARG A 190 -14.79 6.17 -4.81
C ARG A 190 -15.76 5.93 -5.97
N GLY A 191 -16.17 4.67 -6.18
CA GLY A 191 -17.12 4.29 -7.23
C GLY A 191 -16.51 4.13 -8.63
N LYS A 192 -15.22 4.40 -8.80
CA LYS A 192 -14.50 4.25 -10.07
C LYS A 192 -13.54 3.07 -10.05
N ILE A 193 -13.23 2.52 -11.21
CA ILE A 193 -12.28 1.42 -11.37
C ILE A 193 -11.03 1.97 -12.04
N TYR A 194 -9.88 1.75 -11.42
CA TYR A 194 -8.58 2.17 -11.92
C TYR A 194 -7.70 0.96 -12.20
N ARG A 195 -6.90 1.03 -13.27
CA ARG A 195 -5.80 0.09 -13.50
C ARG A 195 -4.53 0.64 -12.85
N LEU A 196 -3.88 -0.17 -12.01
CA LEU A 196 -2.67 0.19 -11.29
C LEU A 196 -1.43 -0.05 -12.17
N GLY A 197 -0.86 1.05 -12.66
CA GLY A 197 0.38 1.08 -13.42
C GLY A 197 1.64 1.02 -12.55
N SER A 198 2.79 1.30 -13.18
CA SER A 198 4.06 1.43 -12.46
C SER A 198 4.03 2.63 -11.51
N GLY A 199 4.65 2.47 -10.32
CA GLY A 199 4.70 3.53 -9.32
C GLY A 199 3.31 4.03 -8.88
N THR A 200 2.31 3.16 -8.83
CA THR A 200 0.93 3.50 -8.45
C THR A 200 0.21 4.53 -9.34
N ARG A 201 0.71 4.78 -10.55
CA ARG A 201 -0.03 5.55 -11.56
C ARG A 201 -1.36 4.89 -11.85
N VAL A 202 -2.40 5.68 -12.03
CA VAL A 202 -3.75 5.17 -12.31
C VAL A 202 -4.26 5.62 -13.66
N ASP A 203 -4.75 4.66 -14.42
CA ASP A 203 -5.59 4.91 -15.60
C ASP A 203 -7.04 4.59 -15.20
N GLU A 204 -7.94 5.55 -15.34
CA GLU A 204 -9.38 5.32 -15.10
C GLU A 204 -9.92 4.41 -16.22
N LEU A 205 -10.49 3.28 -15.83
CA LEU A 205 -11.19 2.40 -16.75
C LEU A 205 -12.63 2.91 -16.86
N HIS A 206 -12.92 3.64 -17.93
CA HIS A 206 -14.31 3.91 -18.28
C HIS A 206 -14.99 2.58 -18.56
N SER A 207 -16.04 2.26 -17.80
CA SER A 207 -16.95 1.19 -18.16
C SER A 207 -17.58 1.57 -19.49
N SER A 208 -17.00 1.09 -20.59
CA SER A 208 -17.62 1.15 -21.90
C SER A 208 -18.95 0.43 -21.78
N SER A 209 -20.03 1.19 -21.68
CA SER A 209 -21.38 0.73 -21.95
C SER A 209 -21.38 0.07 -23.33
N SER A 210 -21.56 -1.26 -23.32
CA SER A 210 -22.13 -2.08 -24.38
C SER A 210 -22.25 -1.48 -25.79
N SER A 211 -21.45 -2.04 -26.70
CA SER A 211 -21.80 -2.32 -28.10
C SER A 211 -22.27 -1.14 -28.98
N GLN A 212 -21.34 -0.50 -29.68
CA GLN A 212 -21.59 -0.12 -31.08
C GLN A 212 -20.67 -0.96 -31.97
N SER A 213 -21.28 -1.93 -32.65
CA SER A 213 -20.69 -2.62 -33.79
C SER A 213 -20.53 -1.62 -34.94
N SER A 214 -19.34 -1.04 -35.08
CA SER A 214 -18.94 -0.40 -36.33
C SER A 214 -18.00 -1.35 -37.05
N THR A 215 -18.57 -2.12 -37.97
CA THR A 215 -17.91 -2.88 -39.02
C THR A 215 -16.80 -2.04 -39.69
N PRO A 216 -15.59 -2.56 -39.91
CA PRO A 216 -14.59 -1.82 -40.68
C PRO A 216 -14.95 -1.95 -42.16
N THR A 217 -15.51 -0.89 -42.74
CA THR A 217 -15.59 -0.78 -44.20
C THR A 217 -14.19 -0.54 -44.73
N LEU A 218 -13.61 -1.59 -45.33
CA LEU A 218 -12.41 -1.49 -46.16
C LEU A 218 -12.73 -0.64 -47.39
N VAL A 219 -12.24 0.60 -47.41
CA VAL A 219 -12.15 1.36 -48.66
C VAL A 219 -10.84 0.96 -49.32
N VAL A 220 -10.99 0.15 -50.37
CA VAL A 220 -9.94 -0.14 -51.35
C VAL A 220 -9.83 1.07 -52.26
N GLU A 221 -8.69 1.75 -52.24
CA GLU A 221 -8.36 2.77 -53.24
C GLU A 221 -7.16 2.27 -54.07
N SER A 222 -7.46 1.90 -55.31
CA SER A 222 -6.51 1.41 -56.31
C SER A 222 -5.95 2.55 -57.16
N SER A 223 -4.62 2.73 -57.07
CA SER A 223 -3.66 3.08 -58.13
C SER A 223 -3.95 4.22 -59.12
N SER A 224 -3.05 5.21 -59.14
CA SER A 224 -2.31 5.56 -60.37
C SER A 224 -1.01 6.32 -60.07
N ILE A 225 0.07 5.88 -60.73
CA ILE A 225 1.41 6.51 -60.78
C ILE A 225 1.44 7.39 -62.06
N PRO A 226 2.27 8.45 -62.13
CA PRO A 226 3.40 8.32 -63.06
C PRO A 226 4.75 8.79 -62.49
N ALA A 227 5.79 8.14 -63.00
CA ALA A 227 7.22 8.37 -62.78
C ALA A 227 7.68 9.73 -63.32
N SER A 228 8.63 10.41 -62.67
CA SER A 228 10.09 10.47 -63.00
C SER A 228 10.47 11.96 -62.83
N SER A 229 11.68 12.43 -62.51
CA SER A 229 13.04 11.90 -62.44
C SER A 229 13.93 12.91 -61.66
N ASN A 230 14.97 12.38 -61.00
CA ASN A 230 16.31 12.92 -60.71
C ASN A 230 16.54 14.44 -60.53
N SER A 231 17.17 14.83 -59.41
CA SER A 231 18.65 14.96 -59.30
C SER A 231 19.14 15.77 -58.09
N ILE A 232 20.12 15.18 -57.38
CA ILE A 232 21.37 15.78 -56.86
C ILE A 232 21.33 16.74 -55.63
N LEU A 233 21.98 16.27 -54.55
CA LEU A 233 22.48 16.94 -53.32
C LEU A 233 23.57 18.02 -53.62
N PRO A 234 24.29 18.59 -52.62
CA PRO A 234 23.91 19.30 -51.38
C PRO A 234 24.68 20.65 -51.24
N VAL A 235 24.29 21.58 -50.34
CA VAL A 235 25.25 22.54 -49.75
C VAL A 235 24.85 22.92 -48.31
N THR A 236 25.84 22.85 -47.44
CA THR A 236 25.93 23.27 -46.03
C THR A 236 25.76 24.78 -45.82
N GLY A 237 25.26 25.16 -44.63
CA GLY A 237 25.38 26.48 -44.03
C GLY A 237 25.34 26.35 -42.51
#